data_AF-A0A6V8DIG5-F1
#
_entry.id   AF-A0A6V8DIG5-F1
#
_cell.length_a   1.000
_cell.length_b   1.000
_cell.length_c   1.000
_cell.angle_alpha   90.00
_cell.angle_beta   90.00
_cell.angle_gamma   90.00
#
_symmetry.space_group_name_H-M   'P 1'
#
loop_
_entity.id
_entity.type
_entity.pdbx_description
1 polymer ?
#
loop_
_entity_poly.entity_id
_entity_poly.type
_entity_poly.pdbx_seq_one_letter_code
_entity_poly.pdbx_strand_id
1 'polypeptide(L)'
;GASDEIIESQILPPENSRNAPWLAIVRSTEGLQEAVDSMSGTPWGRTLSKLEGELSLEEMENALDMQYFSDAIKAVKSGKGQPQLLRYLRMEIDHRNIINQLRAIRLDTSSEKRSSIVIPGGRIDASVMKQASQSTNDDELLEALRRSNSFNDSGFDEALRKSEEMGTLDPFAELLSHQRHALLKKFSHLSPISPFPIIHYIECKALEVRNLRLLVRGKAVGLPDDVIEAHMDY
;
A
#
# COMPACT_ATOMS: atom_id res chain seq x y z
N GLY A 1 10.62 -9.90 -18.77
CA GLY A 1 10.55 -8.66 -17.97
C GLY A 1 10.11 -7.51 -18.84
N ALA A 2 9.82 -6.34 -18.26
CA ALA A 2 9.68 -5.09 -19.01
C ALA A 2 11.05 -4.67 -19.58
N SER A 3 11.08 -3.97 -20.72
CA SER A 3 12.32 -3.41 -21.26
C SER A 3 12.79 -2.21 -20.45
N ASP A 4 14.09 -1.91 -20.50
CA ASP A 4 14.68 -0.73 -19.86
C ASP A 4 13.97 0.56 -20.28
N GLU A 5 13.62 0.68 -21.57
CA GLU A 5 12.86 1.81 -22.10
C GLU A 5 11.48 1.97 -21.43
N ILE A 6 10.77 0.85 -21.17
CA ILE A 6 9.50 0.88 -20.44
C ILE A 6 9.74 1.29 -19.00
N ILE A 7 10.78 0.76 -18.35
CA ILE A 7 11.08 1.09 -16.96
C ILE A 7 11.40 2.57 -16.81
N GLU A 8 12.24 3.12 -17.68
CA GLU A 8 12.62 4.53 -17.68
C GLU A 8 11.44 5.45 -18.00
N SER A 9 10.68 5.14 -19.06
CA SER A 9 9.57 6.02 -19.48
C SER A 9 8.34 5.92 -18.57
N GLN A 10 8.12 4.80 -17.90
CA GLN A 10 6.85 4.53 -17.20
C GLN A 10 6.95 4.36 -15.68
N ILE A 11 8.11 3.96 -15.15
CA ILE A 11 8.26 3.59 -13.74
C ILE A 11 9.26 4.51 -13.05
N LEU A 12 10.47 4.65 -13.59
CA LEU A 12 11.60 5.38 -13.03
C LEU A 12 12.13 6.42 -14.03
N PRO A 13 11.44 7.57 -14.20
CA PRO A 13 11.87 8.64 -15.10
C PRO A 13 13.32 9.07 -14.83
N PRO A 14 14.21 9.06 -15.84
CA PRO A 14 15.63 9.40 -15.67
C PRO A 14 15.86 10.88 -15.31
N GLU A 15 14.87 11.75 -15.56
CA GLU A 15 14.90 13.16 -15.19
C GLU A 15 14.97 13.36 -13.68
N ASN A 16 14.46 12.39 -12.90
CA ASN A 16 14.64 12.37 -11.46
C ASN A 16 15.95 11.68 -11.10
N SER A 17 16.96 12.46 -10.72
CA SER A 17 18.30 11.96 -10.36
C SER A 17 18.30 10.92 -9.23
N ARG A 18 17.26 10.88 -8.39
CA ARG A 18 17.09 9.83 -7.36
C ARG A 18 16.84 8.43 -7.95
N ASN A 19 16.44 8.36 -9.21
CA ASN A 19 16.20 7.09 -9.92
C ASN A 19 17.48 6.48 -10.46
N ALA A 20 18.57 7.23 -10.59
CA ALA A 20 19.81 6.74 -11.20
C ALA A 20 20.38 5.46 -10.55
N PRO A 21 20.43 5.31 -9.21
CA PRO A 21 20.90 4.07 -8.59
C PRO A 21 20.00 2.88 -8.90
N TRP A 22 18.67 3.10 -8.96
CA TRP A 22 17.70 2.05 -9.24
C TRP A 22 17.75 1.61 -10.70
N LEU A 23 17.85 2.56 -11.63
CA LEU A 23 18.05 2.28 -13.06
C LEU A 23 19.37 1.54 -13.31
N ALA A 24 20.44 1.89 -12.59
CA ALA A 24 21.71 1.17 -12.69
C ALA A 24 21.56 -0.30 -12.30
N ILE A 25 20.87 -0.60 -11.19
CA ILE A 25 20.59 -1.97 -10.76
C ILE A 25 19.77 -2.71 -11.82
N VAL A 26 18.65 -2.13 -12.26
CA VAL A 26 17.77 -2.75 -13.28
C VAL A 26 18.56 -3.14 -14.54
N ARG A 27 19.41 -2.24 -15.03
CA ARG A 27 20.21 -2.48 -16.24
C ARG A 27 21.34 -3.49 -16.06
N SER A 28 21.82 -3.67 -14.82
CA SER A 28 22.99 -4.49 -14.53
C SER A 28 22.66 -5.87 -13.95
N THR A 29 21.38 -6.19 -13.74
CA THR A 29 20.96 -7.45 -13.11
C THR A 29 19.95 -8.20 -13.95
N GLU A 30 20.13 -9.51 -14.10
CA GLU A 30 19.23 -10.37 -14.90
C GLU A 30 18.21 -11.12 -14.04
N GLY A 31 18.35 -11.06 -12.71
CA GLY A 31 17.50 -11.79 -11.77
C GLY A 31 17.28 -11.07 -10.45
N LEU A 32 16.23 -11.51 -9.75
CA LEU A 32 15.81 -10.93 -8.48
C LEU A 32 16.89 -11.06 -7.39
N GLN A 33 17.58 -12.20 -7.34
CA GLN A 33 18.66 -12.42 -6.38
C GLN A 33 19.83 -11.45 -6.60
N GLU A 34 20.24 -11.25 -7.85
CA GLU A 34 21.33 -10.34 -8.20
C GLU A 34 20.95 -8.88 -7.89
N ALA A 35 19.69 -8.51 -8.11
CA ALA A 35 19.16 -7.22 -7.69
C ALA A 35 19.22 -7.05 -6.15
N VAL A 36 18.86 -8.08 -5.39
CA VAL A 36 18.97 -8.09 -3.91
C VAL A 36 20.42 -7.93 -3.47
N ASP A 37 21.34 -8.66 -4.08
CA ASP A 37 22.78 -8.61 -3.76
C ASP A 37 23.37 -7.22 -4.06
N SER A 38 22.96 -6.62 -5.18
CA SER A 38 23.31 -5.25 -5.56
C SER A 38 22.80 -4.20 -4.56
N MET A 39 21.73 -4.50 -3.84
CA MET A 39 21.15 -3.64 -2.80
C MET A 39 21.71 -3.89 -1.39
N SER A 40 22.64 -4.83 -1.20
CA SER A 40 23.14 -5.27 0.13
C SER A 40 23.64 -4.14 1.05
N GLY A 41 24.14 -3.03 0.50
CA GLY A 41 24.54 -1.83 1.26
C GLY A 41 23.38 -1.03 1.87
N THR A 42 22.14 -1.27 1.43
CA THR A 42 20.95 -0.53 1.85
C THR A 42 20.19 -1.22 2.98
N PRO A 43 19.35 -0.49 3.76
CA PRO A 43 18.49 -1.11 4.77
C PRO A 43 17.57 -2.20 4.20
N TRP A 44 17.01 -1.98 3.01
CA TRP A 44 16.08 -2.90 2.35
C TRP A 44 16.78 -4.14 1.77
N GLY A 45 17.96 -3.97 1.17
CA GLY A 45 18.76 -5.13 0.73
C GLY A 45 19.17 -6.03 1.89
N ARG A 46 19.51 -5.46 3.05
CA ARG A 46 19.76 -6.23 4.28
C ARG A 46 18.54 -6.95 4.83
N THR A 47 17.33 -6.46 4.55
CA THR A 47 16.09 -7.16 4.93
C THR A 47 15.87 -8.35 4.02
N LEU A 48 16.00 -8.14 2.71
CA LEU A 48 15.81 -9.20 1.71
C LEU A 48 16.88 -10.30 1.82
N SER A 49 18.14 -9.94 2.13
CA SER A 49 19.22 -10.92 2.27
C SER A 49 19.09 -11.87 3.47
N LYS A 50 18.17 -11.58 4.40
CA LYS A 50 17.89 -12.45 5.56
C LYS A 50 16.83 -13.51 5.24
N LEU A 51 16.12 -13.35 4.13
CA LEU A 51 15.14 -14.32 3.70
C LEU A 51 15.89 -15.48 3.04
N GLU A 52 15.50 -16.72 3.37
CA GLU A 52 16.15 -17.94 2.88
C GLU A 52 15.20 -18.73 1.98
N GLY A 53 15.74 -19.41 0.97
CA GLY A 53 14.99 -20.29 0.07
C GLY A 53 14.51 -19.63 -1.23
N GLU A 54 13.71 -20.35 -2.01
CA GLU A 54 13.04 -19.81 -3.19
C GLU A 54 11.83 -18.98 -2.76
N LEU A 55 12.01 -17.66 -2.73
CA LEU A 55 11.01 -16.72 -2.25
C LEU A 55 10.17 -16.18 -3.40
N SER A 56 8.88 -16.08 -3.17
CA SER A 56 7.97 -15.36 -4.04
C SER A 56 8.18 -13.84 -3.94
N LEU A 57 7.79 -13.10 -4.98
CA LEU A 57 7.79 -11.63 -4.94
C LEU A 57 6.94 -11.09 -3.80
N GLU A 58 5.80 -11.73 -3.52
CA GLU A 58 4.90 -11.35 -2.43
C GLU A 58 5.59 -11.43 -1.06
N GLU A 59 6.41 -12.47 -0.83
CA GLU A 59 7.16 -12.62 0.42
C GLU A 59 8.22 -11.53 0.59
N MET A 60 8.90 -11.17 -0.50
CA MET A 60 9.88 -10.08 -0.49
C MET A 60 9.21 -8.72 -0.25
N GLU A 61 8.12 -8.43 -0.95
CA GLU A 61 7.33 -7.20 -0.76
C GLU A 61 6.81 -7.08 0.68
N ASN A 62 6.26 -8.16 1.23
CA ASN A 62 5.78 -8.18 2.60
C ASN A 62 6.92 -7.95 3.62
N ALA A 63 8.09 -8.54 3.41
CA ALA A 63 9.25 -8.29 4.27
C ALA A 63 9.71 -6.82 4.23
N LEU A 64 9.66 -6.20 3.05
CA LEU A 64 9.96 -4.78 2.88
C LEU A 64 8.93 -3.89 3.58
N ASP A 65 7.63 -4.18 3.40
CA ASP A 65 6.54 -3.46 4.06
C ASP A 65 6.66 -3.57 5.60
N MET A 66 6.90 -4.77 6.12
CA MET A 66 7.10 -5.01 7.56
C MET A 66 8.28 -4.19 8.11
N GLN A 67 9.41 -4.17 7.39
CA GLN A 67 10.57 -3.38 7.81
C GLN A 67 10.25 -1.88 7.76
N TYR A 68 9.65 -1.39 6.67
CA TYR A 68 9.30 0.02 6.50
C TYR A 68 8.41 0.52 7.63
N PHE A 69 7.30 -0.18 7.91
CA PHE A 69 6.37 0.24 8.96
C PHE A 69 6.96 0.09 10.36
N SER A 70 7.78 -0.94 10.61
CA SER A 70 8.52 -1.09 11.86
C SER A 70 9.42 0.11 12.14
N ASP A 71 10.20 0.54 11.14
CA ASP A 71 11.10 1.68 11.26
C ASP A 71 10.35 3.00 11.34
N ALA A 72 9.29 3.19 10.57
CA ALA A 72 8.45 4.38 10.62
C ALA A 72 7.82 4.56 12.01
N ILE A 73 7.26 3.49 12.59
CA ILE A 73 6.70 3.53 13.95
C ILE A 73 7.78 3.82 14.99
N LYS A 74 8.96 3.17 14.89
CA LYS A 74 10.07 3.42 15.81
C LYS A 74 10.53 4.87 15.74
N ALA A 75 10.70 5.42 14.55
CA ALA A 75 11.11 6.81 14.34
C ALA A 75 10.14 7.78 15.02
N VAL A 76 8.83 7.61 14.81
CA VAL A 76 7.81 8.46 15.43
C VAL A 76 7.79 8.31 16.95
N LYS A 77 7.97 7.09 17.49
CA LYS A 77 8.03 6.83 18.94
C LYS A 77 9.31 7.33 19.60
N SER A 78 10.42 7.40 18.87
CA SER A 78 11.74 7.77 19.40
C SER A 78 11.91 9.27 19.74
N GLY A 79 10.99 10.14 19.28
CA GLY A 79 10.92 11.54 19.71
C GLY A 79 10.57 12.54 18.61
N LYS A 80 9.94 13.67 18.99
CA LYS A 80 9.37 14.75 18.15
C LYS A 80 8.23 14.39 17.19
N GLY A 81 7.89 13.11 17.03
CA GLY A 81 6.74 12.68 16.23
C GLY A 81 5.41 13.13 16.86
N GLN A 82 4.53 13.75 16.07
CA GLN A 82 3.20 14.13 16.54
C GLN A 82 2.31 12.87 16.67
N PRO A 83 1.49 12.71 17.73
CA PRO A 83 0.62 11.54 17.92
C PRO A 83 -0.30 11.25 16.72
N GLN A 84 -0.69 12.29 15.99
CA GLN A 84 -1.48 12.23 14.77
C GLN A 84 -0.74 11.46 13.65
N LEU A 85 0.59 11.59 13.54
CA LEU A 85 1.37 10.86 12.54
C LEU A 85 1.44 9.38 12.88
N LEU A 86 1.59 9.03 14.16
CA LEU A 86 1.48 7.63 14.59
C LEU A 86 0.08 7.09 14.26
N ARG A 87 -0.98 7.87 14.51
CA ARG A 87 -2.34 7.46 14.16
C ARG A 87 -2.51 7.21 12.66
N TYR A 88 -1.92 8.05 11.81
CA TYR A 88 -1.93 7.88 10.36
C TYR A 88 -1.20 6.60 9.93
N LEU A 89 0.03 6.37 10.40
CA LEU A 89 0.81 5.18 10.05
C LEU A 89 0.10 3.89 10.48
N ARG A 90 -0.48 3.87 11.68
CA ARG A 90 -1.23 2.70 12.16
C ARG A 90 -2.49 2.42 11.33
N MET A 91 -3.17 3.47 10.85
CA MET A 91 -4.30 3.34 9.93
C MET A 91 -3.83 2.81 8.57
N GLU A 92 -2.71 3.30 8.06
CA GLU A 92 -2.14 2.84 6.79
C GLU A 92 -1.78 1.34 6.83
N ILE A 93 -1.23 0.87 7.96
CA ILE A 93 -0.98 -0.55 8.21
C ILE A 93 -2.28 -1.36 8.17
N ASP A 94 -3.33 -0.91 8.85
CA ASP A 94 -4.63 -1.61 8.84
C ASP A 94 -5.19 -1.68 7.41
N HIS A 95 -5.16 -0.57 6.67
CA HIS A 95 -5.65 -0.51 5.28
C HIS A 95 -4.88 -1.47 4.38
N ARG A 96 -3.55 -1.52 4.51
CA ARG A 96 -2.69 -2.46 3.77
C ARG A 96 -3.04 -3.91 4.10
N ASN A 97 -3.18 -4.23 5.39
CA ASN A 97 -3.57 -5.55 5.84
C ASN A 97 -4.94 -5.95 5.28
N ILE A 98 -5.95 -5.07 5.33
CA ILE A 98 -7.30 -5.34 4.82
C ILE A 98 -7.25 -5.71 3.32
N ILE A 99 -6.58 -4.89 2.49
CA ILE A 99 -6.44 -5.18 1.05
C ILE A 99 -5.67 -6.48 0.81
N ASN A 100 -4.60 -6.74 1.57
CA ASN A 100 -3.84 -7.98 1.44
C ASN A 100 -4.69 -9.20 1.81
N GLN A 101 -5.51 -9.12 2.86
CA GLN A 101 -6.42 -10.21 3.24
C GLN A 101 -7.49 -10.46 2.18
N LEU A 102 -8.16 -9.41 1.68
CA LEU A 102 -9.16 -9.51 0.60
C LEU A 102 -8.54 -10.14 -0.66
N ARG A 103 -7.35 -9.68 -1.06
CA ARG A 103 -6.62 -10.24 -2.20
C ARG A 103 -6.28 -11.72 -1.96
N ALA A 104 -5.77 -12.05 -0.78
CA ALA A 104 -5.36 -13.41 -0.46
C ALA A 104 -6.54 -14.38 -0.39
N ILE A 105 -7.73 -13.92 0.02
CA ILE A 105 -8.98 -14.70 -0.06
C ILE A 105 -9.30 -15.03 -1.52
N ARG A 106 -9.27 -14.05 -2.42
CA ARG A 106 -9.53 -14.26 -3.86
C ARG A 106 -8.49 -15.13 -4.58
N LEU A 107 -7.29 -15.23 -4.02
CA LEU A 107 -6.21 -16.10 -4.49
C LEU A 107 -6.20 -17.47 -3.80
N ASP A 108 -7.24 -17.81 -3.02
CA ASP A 108 -7.35 -19.07 -2.25
C ASP A 108 -6.13 -19.36 -1.36
N THR A 109 -5.49 -18.30 -0.86
CA THR A 109 -4.29 -18.41 -0.01
C THR A 109 -4.68 -18.95 1.36
N SER A 110 -3.91 -19.91 1.91
CA SER A 110 -4.22 -20.55 3.19
C SER A 110 -4.29 -19.55 4.34
N SER A 111 -5.11 -19.84 5.36
CA SER A 111 -5.27 -18.96 6.52
C SER A 111 -3.97 -18.80 7.33
N GLU A 112 -3.10 -19.82 7.34
CA GLU A 112 -1.77 -19.77 7.94
C GLU A 112 -0.88 -18.76 7.21
N LYS A 113 -0.85 -18.82 5.88
CA LYS A 113 -0.06 -17.90 5.06
C LYS A 113 -0.60 -16.48 5.21
N ARG A 114 -1.92 -16.30 5.14
CA ARG A 114 -2.60 -15.01 5.38
C ARG A 114 -2.28 -14.41 6.74
N SER A 115 -2.21 -15.23 7.78
CA SER A 115 -1.81 -14.79 9.12
C SER A 115 -0.34 -14.37 9.18
N SER A 116 0.53 -15.01 8.40
CA SER A 116 1.98 -14.72 8.37
C SER A 116 2.34 -13.42 7.65
N ILE A 117 1.49 -12.94 6.74
CA ILE A 117 1.69 -11.70 5.98
C ILE A 117 1.05 -10.47 6.65
N VAL A 118 0.51 -10.62 7.87
CA VAL A 118 -0.07 -9.49 8.61
C VAL A 118 1.05 -8.57 9.09
N ILE A 119 1.04 -7.32 8.62
CA ILE A 119 1.96 -6.29 9.07
C ILE A 119 1.58 -5.85 10.49
N PRO A 120 2.47 -5.98 11.49
CA PRO A 120 2.16 -5.64 12.86
C PRO A 120 2.17 -4.12 13.09
N GLY A 121 1.48 -3.67 14.15
CA GLY A 121 1.50 -2.27 14.59
C GLY A 121 0.31 -1.43 14.17
N GLY A 122 -0.68 -2.01 13.51
CA GLY A 122 -1.96 -1.37 13.16
C GLY A 122 -2.77 -0.87 14.36
N ARG A 123 -3.94 -0.25 14.10
CA ARG A 123 -4.91 0.14 15.14
C ARG A 123 -5.82 -1.03 15.50
N ILE A 124 -6.09 -1.93 14.55
CA ILE A 124 -6.86 -3.15 14.79
C ILE A 124 -6.04 -4.09 15.67
N ASP A 125 -6.68 -4.63 16.70
CA ASP A 125 -6.01 -5.51 17.64
C ASP A 125 -5.51 -6.79 16.95
N ALA A 126 -4.33 -7.26 17.36
CA ALA A 126 -3.71 -8.44 16.74
C ALA A 126 -4.59 -9.70 16.84
N SER A 127 -5.38 -9.83 17.91
CA SER A 127 -6.35 -10.91 18.07
C SER A 127 -7.48 -10.84 17.05
N VAL A 128 -8.00 -9.63 16.78
CA VAL A 128 -9.05 -9.41 15.78
C VAL A 128 -8.50 -9.65 14.38
N MET A 129 -7.32 -9.12 14.05
CA MET A 129 -6.69 -9.34 12.75
C MET A 129 -6.36 -10.83 12.52
N LYS A 130 -5.93 -11.55 13.56
CA LYS A 130 -5.73 -13.00 13.49
C LYS A 130 -7.03 -13.75 13.22
N GLN A 131 -8.15 -13.35 13.85
CA GLN A 131 -9.47 -13.93 13.56
C GLN A 131 -9.90 -13.62 12.12
N ALA A 132 -9.74 -12.38 11.67
CA ALA A 132 -10.05 -11.95 10.31
C ALA A 132 -9.23 -12.73 9.27
N SER A 133 -7.97 -13.08 9.58
CA SER A 133 -7.14 -13.91 8.70
C SER A 133 -7.68 -15.35 8.52
N GLN A 134 -8.63 -15.80 9.34
CA GLN A 134 -9.28 -17.11 9.22
C GLN A 134 -10.55 -17.10 8.35
N SER A 135 -11.02 -15.93 7.93
CA SER A 135 -12.22 -15.78 7.11
C SER A 135 -12.08 -16.44 5.74
N THR A 136 -13.17 -16.96 5.20
CA THR A 136 -13.18 -17.69 3.91
C THR A 136 -13.68 -16.85 2.74
N ASN A 137 -14.31 -15.70 3.01
CA ASN A 137 -14.86 -14.78 2.02
C ASN A 137 -14.79 -13.33 2.53
N ASP A 138 -15.08 -12.38 1.64
CA ASP A 138 -14.99 -10.94 1.91
C ASP A 138 -15.98 -10.52 3.04
N ASP A 139 -17.21 -11.04 3.08
CA ASP A 139 -18.18 -10.79 4.16
C ASP A 139 -17.67 -11.21 5.55
N GLU A 140 -17.20 -12.47 5.66
CA GLU A 140 -16.66 -13.01 6.91
C GLU A 140 -15.45 -12.22 7.38
N LEU A 141 -14.64 -11.70 6.45
CA LEU A 141 -13.51 -10.83 6.79
C LEU A 141 -14.01 -9.53 7.42
N LEU A 142 -14.98 -8.86 6.80
CA LEU A 142 -15.54 -7.60 7.31
C LEU A 142 -16.23 -7.80 8.66
N GLU A 143 -17.02 -8.85 8.83
CA GLU A 143 -17.65 -9.20 10.10
C GLU A 143 -16.62 -9.45 11.23
N ALA A 144 -15.49 -10.08 10.91
CA ALA A 144 -14.42 -10.24 11.87
C ALA A 144 -13.78 -8.90 12.24
N LEU A 145 -13.52 -8.02 11.27
CA LEU A 145 -12.90 -6.70 11.48
C LEU A 145 -13.80 -5.76 12.29
N ARG A 146 -15.13 -5.83 12.10
CA ARG A 146 -16.15 -5.08 12.86
C ARG A 146 -16.11 -5.30 14.37
N ARG A 147 -15.47 -6.38 14.84
CA ARG A 147 -15.24 -6.63 16.27
C ARG A 147 -14.22 -5.68 16.90
N SER A 148 -13.40 -4.97 16.11
CA SER A 148 -12.47 -3.98 16.63
C SER A 148 -13.08 -2.59 16.65
N ASN A 149 -13.09 -1.94 17.81
CA ASN A 149 -13.48 -0.52 17.96
C ASN A 149 -12.59 0.45 17.16
N SER A 150 -11.41 -0.01 16.72
CA SER A 150 -10.50 0.78 15.91
C SER A 150 -10.80 0.74 14.41
N PHE A 151 -11.63 -0.21 13.98
CA PHE A 151 -12.01 -0.37 12.58
C PHE A 151 -13.06 0.67 12.18
N ASN A 152 -12.79 1.37 11.08
CA ASN A 152 -13.73 2.35 10.52
C ASN A 152 -14.55 1.69 9.40
N ASP A 153 -15.70 1.14 9.78
CA ASP A 153 -16.60 0.40 8.88
C ASP A 153 -17.36 1.30 7.88
N SER A 154 -17.22 2.63 7.98
CA SER A 154 -17.94 3.56 7.10
C SER A 154 -17.59 3.35 5.63
N GLY A 155 -18.60 2.97 4.84
CA GLY A 155 -18.51 2.77 3.40
C GLY A 155 -18.18 1.34 2.96
N PHE A 156 -17.90 0.42 3.89
CA PHE A 156 -17.49 -0.95 3.54
C PHE A 156 -18.60 -1.79 2.91
N ASP A 157 -19.87 -1.64 3.32
CA ASP A 157 -21.00 -2.36 2.70
C ASP A 157 -21.18 -1.99 1.22
N GLU A 158 -21.06 -0.70 0.91
CA GLU A 158 -21.15 -0.22 -0.48
C GLU A 158 -19.95 -0.68 -1.29
N ALA A 159 -18.74 -0.63 -0.71
CA ALA A 159 -17.53 -1.12 -1.36
C ALA A 159 -17.61 -2.63 -1.64
N LEU A 160 -18.14 -3.42 -0.70
CA LEU A 160 -18.37 -4.85 -0.88
C LEU A 160 -19.30 -5.11 -2.05
N ARG A 161 -20.51 -4.51 -2.04
CA ARG A 161 -21.48 -4.69 -3.13
C ARG A 161 -20.89 -4.34 -4.51
N LYS A 162 -20.24 -3.18 -4.61
CA LYS A 162 -19.58 -2.73 -5.85
C LYS A 162 -18.44 -3.67 -6.28
N SER A 163 -17.69 -4.18 -5.31
CA SER A 163 -16.56 -5.08 -5.56
C SER A 163 -17.02 -6.43 -6.10
N GLU A 164 -18.15 -6.95 -5.62
CA GLU A 164 -18.80 -8.14 -6.15
C GLU A 164 -19.34 -7.90 -7.56
N GLU A 165 -20.03 -6.78 -7.79
CA GLU A 165 -20.58 -6.42 -9.11
C GLU A 165 -19.49 -6.27 -10.18
N MET A 166 -18.36 -5.65 -9.84
CA MET A 166 -17.27 -5.38 -10.78
C MET A 166 -16.19 -6.47 -10.82
N GLY A 167 -16.18 -7.40 -9.87
CA GLY A 167 -15.16 -8.45 -9.77
C GLY A 167 -13.75 -7.94 -9.44
N THR A 168 -13.60 -6.72 -8.94
CA THR A 168 -12.31 -6.06 -8.63
C THR A 168 -12.26 -5.55 -7.20
N LEU A 169 -11.06 -5.39 -6.63
CA LEU A 169 -10.83 -4.80 -5.31
C LEU A 169 -10.80 -3.27 -5.32
N ASP A 170 -10.93 -2.65 -6.49
CA ASP A 170 -10.84 -1.19 -6.64
C ASP A 170 -11.78 -0.41 -5.71
N PRO A 171 -13.06 -0.80 -5.49
CA PRO A 171 -13.95 -0.10 -4.56
C PRO A 171 -13.41 -0.05 -3.12
N PHE A 172 -12.75 -1.12 -2.65
CA PHE A 172 -12.11 -1.14 -1.35
C PHE A 172 -10.86 -0.24 -1.34
N ALA A 173 -10.05 -0.30 -2.39
CA ALA A 173 -8.84 0.52 -2.50
C ALA A 173 -9.18 2.02 -2.52
N GLU A 174 -10.20 2.41 -3.29
CA GLU A 174 -10.74 3.77 -3.37
C GLU A 174 -11.29 4.23 -2.02
N LEU A 175 -12.13 3.41 -1.37
CA LEU A 175 -12.66 3.71 -0.03
C LEU A 175 -11.54 3.99 0.97
N LEU A 176 -10.56 3.10 1.07
CA LEU A 176 -9.44 3.21 1.99
C LEU A 176 -8.54 4.41 1.66
N SER A 177 -8.37 4.73 0.37
CA SER A 177 -7.68 5.92 -0.12
C SER A 177 -8.40 7.20 0.35
N HIS A 178 -9.72 7.28 0.17
CA HIS A 178 -10.54 8.41 0.61
C HIS A 178 -10.54 8.60 2.12
N GLN A 179 -10.66 7.51 2.90
CA GLN A 179 -10.56 7.59 4.36
C GLN A 179 -9.21 8.16 4.80
N ARG A 180 -8.11 7.74 4.16
CA ARG A 180 -6.75 8.23 4.44
C ARG A 180 -6.59 9.70 4.07
N HIS A 181 -7.09 10.10 2.90
CA HIS A 181 -7.05 11.48 2.43
C HIS A 181 -7.85 12.41 3.35
N ALA A 182 -9.08 12.01 3.71
CA ALA A 182 -9.92 12.76 4.63
C ALA A 182 -9.25 12.96 6.00
N LEU A 183 -8.52 11.96 6.50
CA LEU A 183 -7.75 12.08 7.75
C LEU A 183 -6.61 13.11 7.62
N LEU A 184 -5.82 13.05 6.55
CA LEU A 184 -4.72 14.00 6.33
C LEU A 184 -5.22 15.42 6.13
N LYS A 185 -6.30 15.60 5.35
CA LYS A 185 -6.97 16.89 5.18
C LYS A 185 -7.39 17.46 6.52
N LYS A 186 -8.03 16.66 7.38
CA LYS A 186 -8.40 17.06 8.73
C LYS A 186 -7.18 17.46 9.57
N PHE A 187 -6.08 16.71 9.53
CA PHE A 187 -4.85 17.06 10.25
C PHE A 187 -4.21 18.35 9.76
N SER A 188 -4.21 18.61 8.44
CA SER A 188 -3.69 19.86 7.88
C SER A 188 -4.44 21.09 8.40
N HIS A 189 -5.76 20.99 8.56
CA HIS A 189 -6.59 22.10 9.06
C HIS A 189 -6.51 22.27 10.58
N LEU A 190 -6.46 21.17 11.34
CA LEU A 190 -6.38 21.22 12.80
C LEU A 190 -4.97 21.55 13.32
N SER A 191 -3.94 21.41 12.48
CA SER A 191 -2.56 21.66 12.86
C SER A 191 -1.83 22.42 11.74
N PRO A 192 -2.22 23.68 11.46
CA PRO A 192 -1.68 24.44 10.32
C PRO A 192 -0.21 24.81 10.49
N ILE A 193 0.27 24.97 11.73
CA ILE A 193 1.68 25.19 12.04
C ILE A 193 2.32 23.85 12.44
N SER A 194 2.35 22.92 11.48
CA SER A 194 2.93 21.59 11.64
C SER A 194 3.40 21.03 10.29
N PRO A 195 4.00 19.82 10.24
CA PRO A 195 4.27 19.16 8.96
C PRO A 195 3.02 18.70 8.18
N PHE A 196 1.84 18.62 8.81
CA PHE A 196 0.65 18.02 8.18
C PHE A 196 0.14 18.73 6.92
N PRO A 197 0.13 20.07 6.80
CA PRO A 197 -0.17 20.72 5.53
C PRO A 197 0.76 20.30 4.40
N ILE A 198 2.05 20.11 4.68
CA ILE A 198 3.03 19.66 3.69
C ILE A 198 2.78 18.19 3.32
N ILE A 199 2.55 17.32 4.32
CA ILE A 199 2.24 15.90 4.08
C ILE A 199 0.96 15.76 3.25
N HIS A 200 -0.09 16.49 3.60
CA HIS A 200 -1.34 16.50 2.85
C HIS A 200 -1.14 17.00 1.41
N TYR A 201 -0.36 18.08 1.22
CA TYR A 201 -0.01 18.55 -0.12
C TYR A 201 0.73 17.50 -0.95
N ILE A 202 1.71 16.79 -0.35
CA ILE A 202 2.43 15.71 -1.03
C ILE A 202 1.48 14.59 -1.45
N GLU A 203 0.54 14.20 -0.58
CA GLU A 203 -0.46 13.18 -0.90
C GLU A 203 -1.40 13.64 -2.03
N CYS A 204 -1.91 14.89 -1.98
CA CYS A 204 -2.67 15.48 -3.08
C CYS A 204 -1.88 15.45 -4.39
N LYS A 205 -0.59 15.78 -4.34
CA LYS A 205 0.24 15.83 -5.53
C LYS A 205 0.50 14.44 -6.09
N ALA A 206 0.70 13.44 -5.24
CA ALA A 206 0.84 12.05 -5.64
C ALA A 206 -0.45 11.53 -6.32
N LEU A 207 -1.62 11.90 -5.78
CA LEU A 207 -2.92 11.60 -6.37
C LEU A 207 -3.10 12.25 -7.74
N GLU A 208 -2.79 13.54 -7.86
CA GLU A 208 -2.85 14.28 -9.12
C GLU A 208 -1.97 13.63 -10.19
N VAL A 209 -0.73 13.26 -9.84
CA VAL A 209 0.19 12.57 -10.76
C VAL A 209 -0.35 11.20 -11.17
N ARG A 210 -0.96 10.45 -10.24
CA ARG A 210 -1.61 9.17 -10.54
C ARG A 210 -2.77 9.35 -11.52
N ASN A 211 -3.65 10.31 -11.27
CA ASN A 211 -4.81 10.60 -12.11
C ASN A 211 -4.39 11.06 -13.51
N LEU A 212 -3.40 11.96 -13.60
CA LEU A 212 -2.84 12.38 -14.90
C LEU A 212 -2.25 11.20 -15.67
N ARG A 213 -1.53 10.30 -14.99
CA ARG A 213 -0.97 9.09 -15.60
C ARG A 213 -2.07 8.16 -16.09
N LEU A 214 -3.12 7.95 -15.29
CA LEU A 214 -4.27 7.13 -15.66
C LEU A 214 -4.99 7.71 -16.88
N LEU A 215 -5.24 9.02 -16.90
CA LEU A 215 -5.84 9.74 -18.02
C LEU A 215 -5.01 9.62 -19.30
N VAL A 216 -3.72 9.94 -19.24
CA VAL A 216 -2.83 9.90 -20.41
C VAL A 216 -2.73 8.48 -20.96
N ARG A 217 -2.57 7.47 -20.10
CA ARG A 217 -2.47 6.07 -20.55
C ARG A 217 -3.79 5.55 -21.08
N GLY A 218 -4.89 5.82 -20.39
CA GLY A 218 -6.22 5.42 -20.83
C GLY A 218 -6.55 5.99 -22.21
N LYS A 219 -6.28 7.28 -22.42
CA LYS A 219 -6.45 7.91 -23.74
C LYS A 219 -5.51 7.34 -24.80
N ALA A 220 -4.25 7.06 -24.45
CA ALA A 220 -3.28 6.50 -25.40
C ALA A 220 -3.66 5.11 -25.93
N VAL A 221 -4.35 4.30 -25.11
CA VAL A 221 -4.83 2.96 -25.52
C VAL A 221 -6.30 2.97 -25.99
N GLY A 222 -6.93 4.15 -26.06
CA GLY A 222 -8.29 4.32 -26.57
C GLY A 222 -9.40 3.88 -25.62
N LEU A 223 -9.18 3.92 -24.30
CA LEU A 223 -10.24 3.67 -23.33
C LEU A 223 -11.34 4.75 -23.43
N PRO A 224 -12.62 4.36 -23.31
CA PRO A 224 -13.74 5.29 -23.18
C PRO A 224 -13.59 6.23 -21.97
N ASP A 225 -14.10 7.45 -22.10
CA ASP A 225 -13.96 8.51 -21.09
C ASP A 225 -14.62 8.12 -19.76
N ASP A 226 -15.77 7.47 -19.80
CA ASP A 226 -16.51 6.95 -18.65
C ASP A 226 -15.71 5.88 -17.89
N VAL A 227 -14.96 5.02 -18.60
CA VAL A 227 -14.08 4.03 -17.97
C VAL A 227 -12.91 4.71 -17.25
N ILE A 228 -12.32 5.75 -17.86
CA ILE A 228 -11.22 6.50 -17.24
C ILE A 228 -11.73 7.25 -16.01
N GLU A 229 -12.84 7.96 -16.14
CA GLU A 229 -13.45 8.73 -15.05
C GLU A 229 -13.81 7.85 -13.85
N ALA A 230 -14.33 6.64 -14.09
CA ALA A 230 -14.67 5.69 -13.03
C ALA A 230 -13.47 5.22 -12.17
N HIS A 231 -12.23 5.37 -12.66
CA HIS A 231 -11.01 4.96 -11.95
C HIS A 231 -10.18 6.16 -11.45
N MET A 232 -10.70 7.39 -11.57
CA MET A 232 -10.04 8.58 -11.03
C MET A 232 -10.46 8.79 -9.57
N ASP A 233 -9.49 8.72 -8.67
CA ASP A 233 -9.68 9.05 -7.26
C ASP A 233 -9.88 10.57 -7.06
N TYR A 234 -10.55 10.98 -5.98
CA TYR A 234 -10.82 12.39 -5.63
C TYR A 234 -10.32 12.83 -4.25
#